data_AF-A0AAW7JN29-F1
#
_entry.id   AF-A0AAW7JN29-F1
#
_cell.length_a   1.000
_cell.length_b   1.000
_cell.length_c   1.000
_cell.angle_alpha   90.00
_cell.angle_beta   90.00
_cell.angle_gamma   90.00
#
_symmetry.space_group_name_H-M   'P 1'
#
loop_
_entity.id
_entity.type
_entity.pdbx_description
1 polymer ?
#
loop_
_entity_poly.entity_id
_entity_poly.type
_entity_poly.pdbx_seq_one_letter_code
_entity_poly.pdbx_strand_id
1 'polypeptide(L)'
;MEDFRETNFKKIQQLLDKCVAHEYGMKTNALALKREYLTEAQMNDYIRQEIFNVTENLVSLCQKNRALHNIRFDILMPDFLWESGFFENLSFDERKKYISFQCSSFDMDKYLQSSTCYDEQLPFFSSIVRLVMQTQYLEYLQQSEDASHASVPLDEKSEEQPKEEEKAQPEPTKIVGKSNPFKSVLTTQQIKLLVECINEAHIFTTTITPKILSDFFACKLNGVLKSNNNRLLAYLMMQLSCYNYIAYEWQSVIANNKLVLAKIKDKYLTRSDLSSATDNVKCIYPKGYEIIDKYIKQLQKG
;
A
#
# COMPACT_ATOMS: atom_id res chain seq x y z
N MET A 1 31.61 15.64 -5.88
CA MET A 1 32.10 15.77 -4.50
C MET A 1 30.98 15.19 -3.66
N GLU A 2 31.09 13.93 -3.23
CA GLU A 2 30.05 13.29 -2.42
C GLU A 2 29.79 14.13 -1.18
N ASP A 3 28.52 14.38 -0.87
CA ASP A 3 28.15 15.11 0.33
C ASP A 3 28.60 14.28 1.54
N PHE A 4 29.45 14.86 2.39
CA PHE A 4 29.91 14.19 3.62
C PHE A 4 28.72 13.70 4.48
N ARG A 5 27.58 14.41 4.41
CA ARG A 5 26.34 14.03 5.10
C ARG A 5 25.76 12.74 4.52
N GLU A 6 25.62 12.66 3.20
CA GLU A 6 25.15 11.46 2.51
C GLU A 6 26.02 10.24 2.85
N THR A 7 27.34 10.42 2.81
CA THR A 7 28.29 9.35 3.15
C THR A 7 28.11 8.87 4.60
N ASN A 8 27.85 9.77 5.54
CA ASN A 8 27.62 9.40 6.93
C ASN A 8 26.29 8.66 7.12
N PHE A 9 25.23 9.12 6.47
CA PHE A 9 23.92 8.47 6.53
C PHE A 9 23.95 7.05 5.94
N LYS A 10 24.66 6.84 4.82
CA LYS A 10 24.87 5.49 4.26
C LYS A 10 25.60 4.55 5.22
N LYS A 11 26.59 5.05 5.98
CA LYS A 11 27.27 4.26 7.01
C LYS A 11 26.34 3.91 8.18
N ILE A 12 25.50 4.86 8.60
CA ILE A 12 24.48 4.62 9.63
C ILE A 12 23.44 3.60 9.15
N GLN A 13 23.02 3.67 7.89
CA GLN A 13 22.14 2.68 7.26
C GLN A 13 22.74 1.28 7.34
N GLN A 14 24.03 1.10 7.02
CA GLN A 14 24.69 -0.19 7.13
C GLN A 14 24.71 -0.76 8.56
N LEU A 15 24.82 0.11 9.58
CA LEU A 15 24.71 -0.31 10.99
C LEU A 15 23.27 -0.72 11.33
N LEU A 16 22.30 0.06 10.85
CA LEU A 16 20.88 -0.23 11.01
C LEU A 16 20.51 -1.57 10.38
N ASP A 17 20.94 -1.83 9.14
CA ASP A 17 20.66 -3.06 8.41
C ASP A 17 21.24 -4.29 9.12
N LYS A 18 22.43 -4.17 9.73
CA LYS A 18 23.01 -5.24 10.57
C LYS A 18 22.15 -5.54 11.79
N CYS A 19 21.63 -4.51 12.45
CA CYS A 19 20.73 -4.66 13.60
C CYS A 19 19.41 -5.32 13.18
N VAL A 20 18.81 -4.85 12.08
CA VAL A 20 17.59 -5.41 11.49
C VAL A 20 17.78 -6.89 11.15
N ALA A 21 18.86 -7.24 10.45
CA ALA A 21 19.15 -8.61 10.07
C ALA A 21 19.28 -9.54 11.28
N HIS A 22 19.93 -9.06 12.34
CA HIS A 22 20.05 -9.83 13.59
C HIS A 22 18.68 -10.04 14.25
N GLU A 23 17.88 -8.99 14.45
CA GLU A 23 16.56 -9.11 15.08
C GLU A 23 15.58 -9.95 14.25
N TYR A 24 15.61 -9.79 12.93
CA TYR A 24 14.83 -10.59 11.99
C TYR A 24 15.22 -12.07 12.03
N GLY A 25 16.53 -12.35 12.07
CA GLY A 25 17.07 -13.71 12.24
C GLY A 25 16.59 -14.36 13.54
N MET A 26 16.59 -13.63 14.65
CA MET A 26 16.06 -14.13 15.93
C MET A 26 14.57 -14.49 15.85
N LYS A 27 13.75 -13.65 15.20
CA LYS A 27 12.31 -13.89 15.02
C LYS A 27 12.02 -15.10 14.13
N THR A 28 12.70 -15.20 13.00
CA THR A 28 12.53 -16.30 12.05
C THR A 28 13.04 -17.62 12.61
N ASN A 29 14.18 -17.63 13.31
CA ASN A 29 14.68 -18.82 14.01
C ASN A 29 13.70 -19.28 15.11
N ALA A 30 13.14 -18.35 15.89
CA ALA A 30 12.15 -18.69 16.89
C ALA A 30 10.86 -19.28 16.28
N LEU A 31 10.44 -18.79 15.11
CA LEU A 31 9.32 -19.37 14.37
C LEU A 31 9.66 -20.76 13.82
N ALA A 32 10.84 -20.93 13.24
CA ALA A 32 11.31 -22.23 12.74
C ALA A 32 11.33 -23.28 13.86
N LEU A 33 11.84 -22.93 15.03
CA LEU A 33 11.82 -23.81 16.20
C LEU A 33 10.39 -24.18 16.59
N LYS A 34 9.45 -23.23 16.61
CA LYS A 34 8.02 -23.51 16.88
C LYS A 34 7.41 -24.50 15.88
N ARG A 35 7.87 -24.51 14.62
CA ARG A 35 7.42 -25.46 13.59
C ARG A 35 7.83 -26.90 13.87
N GLU A 36 8.88 -27.12 14.65
CA GLU A 36 9.29 -28.46 15.05
C GLU A 36 8.40 -29.07 16.14
N TYR A 37 7.73 -28.23 16.94
CA TYR A 37 6.93 -28.67 18.09
C TYR A 37 5.42 -28.57 17.91
N LEU A 38 4.94 -27.72 17.00
CA LEU A 38 3.51 -27.49 16.77
C LEU A 38 2.99 -28.31 15.59
N THR A 39 1.74 -28.77 15.67
CA THR A 39 1.06 -29.36 14.52
C THR A 39 0.80 -28.31 13.45
N GLU A 40 0.52 -28.73 12.22
CA GLU A 40 0.25 -27.81 11.11
C GLU A 40 -0.93 -26.88 11.40
N ALA A 41 -2.02 -27.40 11.97
CA ALA A 41 -3.17 -26.58 12.37
C ALA A 41 -2.81 -25.56 13.47
N GLN A 42 -2.08 -25.97 14.49
CA GLN A 42 -1.62 -25.08 15.56
C GLN A 42 -0.66 -24.01 15.05
N MET A 43 0.20 -24.36 14.09
CA MET A 43 1.13 -23.45 13.45
C MET A 43 0.39 -22.39 12.61
N ASN A 44 -0.62 -22.79 11.83
CA ASN A 44 -1.41 -21.86 11.03
C ASN A 44 -2.17 -20.87 11.92
N ASP A 45 -2.77 -21.33 13.02
CA ASP A 45 -3.41 -20.45 14.00
C ASP A 45 -2.41 -19.51 14.69
N TYR A 46 -1.22 -20.02 15.03
CA TYR A 46 -0.15 -19.20 15.59
C TYR A 46 0.32 -18.12 14.60
N ILE A 47 0.52 -18.45 13.33
CA ILE A 47 0.93 -17.49 12.29
C ILE A 47 -0.10 -16.37 12.15
N ARG A 48 -1.41 -16.69 12.11
CA ARG A 48 -2.48 -15.69 12.07
C ARG A 48 -2.46 -14.74 13.27
N GLN A 49 -2.29 -15.30 14.47
CA GLN A 49 -2.17 -14.50 15.69
C GLN A 49 -0.91 -13.63 15.68
N GLU A 50 0.21 -14.15 15.20
CA GLU A 50 1.47 -13.41 15.09
C GLU A 50 1.36 -12.28 14.05
N ILE A 51 0.70 -12.51 12.91
CA ILE A 51 0.41 -11.46 11.91
C ILE A 51 -0.37 -10.31 12.57
N PHE A 52 -1.42 -10.62 13.32
CA PHE A 52 -2.20 -9.62 14.04
C PHE A 52 -1.34 -8.87 15.06
N ASN A 53 -0.56 -9.58 15.87
CA ASN A 53 0.31 -8.98 16.88
C ASN A 53 1.39 -8.07 16.26
N VAL A 54 2.04 -8.51 15.18
CA VAL A 54 3.05 -7.70 14.47
C VAL A 54 2.40 -6.46 13.87
N THR A 55 1.20 -6.59 13.30
CA THR A 55 0.45 -5.46 12.75
C THR A 55 0.11 -4.43 13.83
N GLU A 56 -0.37 -4.86 15.00
CA GLU A 56 -0.67 -3.96 16.13
C GLU A 56 0.59 -3.26 16.64
N ASN A 57 1.71 -3.97 16.73
CA ASN A 57 2.99 -3.38 17.12
C ASN A 57 3.46 -2.30 16.13
N LEU A 58 3.34 -2.56 14.81
CA LEU A 58 3.66 -1.59 13.76
C LEU A 58 2.76 -0.34 13.87
N VAL A 59 1.46 -0.54 14.05
CA VAL A 59 0.50 0.58 14.23
C VAL A 59 0.85 1.39 15.46
N SER A 60 1.12 0.75 16.60
CA SER A 60 1.52 1.42 17.85
C SER A 60 2.80 2.23 17.67
N LEU A 61 3.79 1.67 16.97
CA LEU A 61 5.09 2.30 16.72
C LEU A 61 4.96 3.56 15.85
N CYS A 62 4.15 3.49 14.78
CA CYS A 62 3.86 4.62 13.91
C CYS A 62 3.00 5.70 14.59
N GLN A 63 2.07 5.32 15.48
CA GLN A 63 1.26 6.29 16.24
C GLN A 63 2.09 7.06 17.27
N LYS A 64 3.04 6.39 17.93
CA LYS A 64 3.90 7.00 18.96
C LYS A 64 4.98 7.90 18.38
N ASN A 65 5.44 7.64 17.15
CA ASN A 65 6.55 8.36 16.53
C ASN A 65 6.16 8.92 15.16
N ARG A 66 5.89 10.23 15.11
CA ARG A 66 5.54 10.94 13.86
C ARG A 66 6.62 10.81 12.78
N ALA A 67 7.90 10.83 13.15
CA ALA A 67 9.01 10.64 12.22
C ALA A 67 8.98 9.25 11.55
N LEU A 68 8.58 8.21 12.30
CA LEU A 68 8.44 6.84 11.78
C LEU A 68 7.22 6.69 10.87
N HIS A 69 6.13 7.41 11.15
CA HIS A 69 4.96 7.44 10.29
C HIS A 69 5.31 7.92 8.87
N ASN A 70 6.17 8.94 8.77
CA ASN A 70 6.53 9.55 7.50
C ASN A 70 7.43 8.66 6.63
N ILE A 71 8.27 7.82 7.24
CA ILE A 71 9.22 6.94 6.51
C ILE A 71 8.66 5.55 6.24
N ARG A 72 7.49 5.19 6.77
CA ARG A 72 6.94 3.82 6.73
C ARG A 72 6.86 3.21 5.34
N PHE A 73 6.62 4.02 4.31
CA PHE A 73 6.51 3.52 2.94
C PHE A 73 7.86 3.48 2.20
N ASP A 74 8.87 4.08 2.79
CA ASP A 74 10.21 4.26 2.22
C ASP A 74 11.22 3.30 2.86
N ILE A 75 10.88 2.64 3.98
CA ILE A 75 11.78 1.73 4.72
C ILE A 75 12.30 0.53 3.93
N LEU A 76 11.65 0.19 2.81
CA LEU A 76 12.10 -0.87 1.89
C LEU A 76 12.99 -0.33 0.76
N MET A 77 13.18 0.98 0.68
CA MET A 77 14.13 1.57 -0.26
C MET A 77 15.56 1.41 0.24
N PRO A 78 16.53 1.15 -0.65
CA PRO A 78 17.95 1.23 -0.31
C PRO A 78 18.30 2.63 0.23
N ASP A 79 19.14 2.70 1.26
CA ASP A 79 19.61 3.95 1.86
C ASP A 79 18.48 4.91 2.27
N PHE A 80 17.32 4.39 2.67
CA PHE A 80 16.13 5.19 2.97
C PHE A 80 16.37 6.28 4.03
N LEU A 81 17.32 6.12 4.96
CA LEU A 81 17.62 7.19 5.91
C LEU A 81 18.05 8.50 5.22
N TRP A 82 18.63 8.42 4.02
CA TRP A 82 19.01 9.56 3.18
C TRP A 82 18.06 9.78 1.99
N GLU A 83 17.64 8.72 1.32
CA GLU A 83 16.82 8.81 0.09
C GLU A 83 15.33 9.08 0.36
N SER A 84 14.86 8.85 1.59
CA SER A 84 13.50 9.19 2.01
C SER A 84 13.43 10.59 2.61
N GLY A 85 12.21 11.05 2.91
CA GLY A 85 11.99 12.28 3.67
C GLY A 85 12.43 12.23 5.15
N PHE A 86 13.14 11.17 5.60
CA PHE A 86 13.54 11.04 7.00
C PHE A 86 14.36 12.23 7.49
N PHE A 87 15.41 12.58 6.75
CA PHE A 87 16.32 13.67 7.12
C PHE A 87 15.59 15.01 7.23
N GLU A 88 14.69 15.30 6.28
CA GLU A 88 13.86 16.50 6.25
C GLU A 88 12.88 16.57 7.42
N ASN A 89 12.45 15.42 7.96
CA ASN A 89 11.52 15.36 9.08
C ASN A 89 12.17 15.49 10.46
N LEU A 90 13.50 15.35 10.54
CA LEU A 90 14.25 15.59 11.76
C LEU A 90 14.34 17.09 12.06
N SER A 91 14.26 17.44 13.35
CA SER A 91 14.58 18.77 13.86
C SER A 91 16.07 19.09 13.69
N PHE A 92 16.44 20.37 13.83
CA PHE A 92 17.82 20.81 13.68
C PHE A 92 18.79 20.07 14.61
N ASP A 93 18.43 19.88 15.89
CA ASP A 93 19.26 19.19 16.86
C ASP A 93 19.39 17.70 16.55
N GLU A 94 18.31 17.06 16.10
CA GLU A 94 18.34 15.65 15.69
C GLU A 94 19.20 15.44 14.45
N ARG A 95 19.09 16.32 13.43
CA ARG A 95 19.98 16.26 12.25
C ARG A 95 21.44 16.41 12.65
N LYS A 96 21.75 17.32 13.57
CA LYS A 96 23.11 17.54 14.05
C LYS A 96 23.67 16.25 14.69
N LYS A 97 22.87 15.56 15.49
CA LYS A 97 23.24 14.28 16.10
C LYS A 97 23.61 13.23 15.04
N TYR A 98 22.75 13.00 14.04
CA TYR A 98 23.03 12.09 12.92
C TYR A 98 24.29 12.47 12.14
N ILE A 99 24.49 13.76 11.85
CA ILE A 99 25.68 14.24 11.12
C ILE A 99 26.96 14.06 11.97
N SER A 100 26.89 14.26 13.29
CA SER A 100 28.04 14.14 14.19
C SER A 100 28.34 12.72 14.66
N PHE A 101 27.44 11.77 14.40
CA PHE A 101 27.57 10.41 14.90
C PHE A 101 28.77 9.71 14.27
N GLN A 102 29.65 9.19 15.11
CA GLN A 102 30.82 8.44 14.68
C GLN A 102 30.45 6.96 14.54
N CYS A 103 30.31 6.47 13.30
CA CYS A 103 29.96 5.06 13.08
C CYS A 103 30.97 4.06 13.69
N SER A 104 32.21 4.48 13.93
CA SER A 104 33.24 3.68 14.61
C SER A 104 33.00 3.50 16.11
N SER A 105 32.15 4.32 16.76
CA SER A 105 31.77 4.15 18.16
C SER A 105 30.57 3.22 18.35
N PHE A 106 30.00 2.72 17.24
CA PHE A 106 28.93 1.74 17.29
C PHE A 106 29.49 0.36 17.68
N ASP A 107 28.90 -0.23 18.72
CA ASP A 107 29.24 -1.52 19.26
C ASP A 107 27.97 -2.40 19.23
N MET A 108 28.02 -3.47 18.43
CA MET A 108 26.90 -4.40 18.28
C MET A 108 26.60 -5.10 19.61
N ASP A 109 27.59 -5.49 20.40
CA ASP A 109 27.34 -6.23 21.65
C ASP A 109 26.63 -5.34 22.67
N LYS A 110 27.02 -4.06 22.72
CA LYS A 110 26.32 -3.06 23.54
C LYS A 110 24.88 -2.85 23.09
N TYR A 111 24.64 -2.80 21.78
CA TYR A 111 23.29 -2.71 21.22
C TYR A 111 22.44 -3.93 21.58
N LEU A 112 23.00 -5.14 21.51
CA LEU A 112 22.29 -6.38 21.85
C LEU A 112 21.90 -6.45 23.32
N GLN A 113 22.71 -5.89 24.23
CA GLN A 113 22.36 -5.79 25.65
C GLN A 113 21.23 -4.78 25.90
N SER A 114 21.20 -3.67 25.16
CA SER A 114 20.17 -2.64 25.29
C SER A 114 19.86 -2.01 23.93
N SER A 115 18.75 -2.46 23.32
CA SER A 115 18.33 -1.99 21.98
C SER A 115 18.13 -0.48 21.86
N THR A 116 17.91 0.24 22.97
CA THR A 116 17.70 1.70 23.01
C THR A 116 18.95 2.50 23.34
N CYS A 117 20.11 1.86 23.56
CA CYS A 117 21.32 2.54 24.05
C CYS A 117 21.89 3.61 23.11
N TYR A 118 21.52 3.58 21.82
CA TYR A 118 21.93 4.56 20.83
C TYR A 118 20.88 5.64 20.56
N ASP A 119 19.66 5.56 21.11
CA ASP A 119 18.56 6.49 20.79
C ASP A 119 18.85 7.95 21.18
N GLU A 120 19.69 8.16 22.20
CA GLU A 120 20.13 9.51 22.58
C GLU A 120 21.05 10.14 21.53
N GLN A 121 21.89 9.33 20.88
CA GLN A 121 22.88 9.74 19.88
C GLN A 121 22.33 9.66 18.45
N LEU A 122 21.40 8.76 18.20
CA LEU A 122 20.69 8.53 16.95
C LEU A 122 19.19 8.51 17.26
N PRO A 123 18.53 9.67 17.26
CA PRO A 123 17.09 9.77 17.53
C PRO A 123 16.28 8.74 16.74
N PHE A 124 15.42 8.00 17.42
CA PHE A 124 14.55 6.95 16.87
C PHE A 124 15.25 5.68 16.38
N PHE A 125 16.57 5.50 16.53
CA PHE A 125 17.31 4.38 15.94
C PHE A 125 16.70 3.01 16.27
N SER A 126 16.48 2.71 17.55
CA SER A 126 15.87 1.45 17.99
C SER A 126 14.47 1.26 17.42
N SER A 127 13.73 2.35 17.27
CA SER A 127 12.37 2.33 16.76
C SER A 127 12.35 2.15 15.24
N ILE A 128 13.33 2.69 14.50
CA ILE A 128 13.50 2.43 13.07
C ILE A 128 13.88 0.97 12.85
N VAL A 129 14.84 0.43 13.62
CA VAL A 129 15.20 -1.01 13.53
C VAL A 129 13.98 -1.89 13.73
N ARG A 130 13.20 -1.64 14.80
CA ARG A 130 11.96 -2.39 15.06
C ARG A 130 10.95 -2.25 13.94
N LEU A 131 10.78 -1.05 13.37
CA LEU A 131 9.84 -0.79 12.28
C LEU A 131 10.21 -1.60 11.03
N VAL A 132 11.47 -1.53 10.61
CA VAL A 132 11.97 -2.24 9.42
C VAL A 132 11.87 -3.75 9.64
N MET A 133 12.36 -4.24 10.78
CA MET A 133 12.32 -5.67 11.11
C MET A 133 10.89 -6.21 11.16
N GLN A 134 9.96 -5.50 11.82
CA GLN A 134 8.57 -5.93 11.90
C GLN A 134 7.88 -5.91 10.53
N THR A 135 8.21 -4.97 9.66
CA THR A 135 7.67 -4.91 8.30
C THR A 135 8.13 -6.12 7.48
N GLN A 136 9.45 -6.40 7.47
CA GLN A 136 10.00 -7.57 6.78
C GLN A 136 9.46 -8.89 7.34
N TYR A 137 9.29 -8.97 8.67
CA TYR A 137 8.75 -10.15 9.33
C TYR A 137 7.27 -10.35 9.02
N LEU A 138 6.48 -9.27 8.93
CA LEU A 138 5.08 -9.35 8.51
C LEU A 138 4.93 -9.90 7.09
N GLU A 139 5.73 -9.40 6.14
CA GLU A 139 5.74 -9.91 4.76
C GLU A 139 6.08 -11.41 4.72
N TYR A 140 7.07 -11.83 5.50
CA TYR A 140 7.45 -13.23 5.63
C TYR A 140 6.31 -14.11 6.19
N LEU A 141 5.61 -13.64 7.23
CA LEU A 141 4.48 -14.37 7.81
C LEU A 141 3.32 -14.50 6.82
N GLN A 142 2.97 -13.42 6.12
CA GLN A 142 1.90 -13.41 5.11
C GLN A 142 2.20 -14.40 3.97
N GLN A 143 3.43 -14.41 3.47
CA GLN A 143 3.86 -15.40 2.47
C GLN A 143 3.75 -16.84 2.99
N SER A 144 4.04 -17.06 4.27
CA SER A 144 3.92 -18.39 4.87
C SER A 144 2.47 -18.85 5.04
N GLU A 145 1.54 -17.93 5.32
CA GLU A 145 0.11 -18.23 5.39
C GLU A 145 -0.46 -18.56 4.00
N ASP A 146 -0.10 -17.76 2.98
CA ASP A 146 -0.50 -17.99 1.59
C ASP A 146 -0.01 -19.35 1.06
N ALA A 147 1.21 -19.75 1.44
CA ALA A 147 1.79 -21.04 1.07
C ALA A 147 1.05 -22.22 1.70
N SER A 148 0.66 -22.13 2.98
CA SER A 148 -0.13 -23.17 3.67
C SER A 148 -1.54 -23.33 3.08
N HIS A 149 -2.14 -22.24 2.57
CA HIS A 149 -3.45 -22.28 1.91
C HIS A 149 -3.40 -22.87 0.49
N ALA A 150 -2.23 -22.89 -0.15
CA ALA A 150 -2.04 -23.47 -1.47
C ALA A 150 -1.84 -25.01 -1.44
N SER A 151 -1.53 -25.60 -0.28
CA SER A 151 -1.14 -27.01 -0.14
C SER A 151 -2.24 -27.97 0.32
N VAL A 152 -3.48 -27.51 0.56
CA VAL A 152 -4.58 -28.40 0.94
C VAL A 152 -5.19 -29.05 -0.32
N PRO A 153 -5.11 -30.39 -0.49
CA PRO A 153 -5.92 -31.10 -1.48
C PRO A 153 -7.39 -30.99 -1.07
N LEU A 154 -8.23 -30.61 -2.03
CA LEU A 154 -9.69 -30.60 -1.90
C LEU A 154 -10.20 -32.00 -1.55
N ASP A 155 -10.49 -32.25 -0.27
CA ASP A 155 -11.47 -33.27 0.12
C ASP A 155 -12.80 -32.56 0.36
N GLU A 156 -13.60 -32.51 -0.70
CA GLU A 156 -15.00 -32.13 -0.65
C GLU A 156 -15.82 -33.19 0.09
N LYS A 157 -16.56 -32.76 1.12
CA LYS A 157 -17.95 -33.20 1.29
C LYS A 157 -18.85 -31.99 1.45
N SER A 158 -19.53 -31.68 0.33
CA SER A 158 -20.84 -31.02 0.17
C SER A 158 -20.97 -29.61 0.77
N GLU A 159 -21.20 -28.55 0.00
CA GLU A 159 -22.37 -28.41 -0.89
C GLU A 159 -22.02 -27.95 -2.32
N GLU A 160 -22.86 -28.41 -3.26
CA GLU A 160 -22.65 -28.54 -4.70
C GLU A 160 -22.39 -27.23 -5.46
N GLN A 161 -21.35 -27.22 -6.30
CA GLN A 161 -21.34 -26.48 -7.56
C GLN A 161 -20.87 -27.40 -8.70
N PRO A 162 -21.62 -27.52 -9.81
CA PRO A 162 -21.18 -28.32 -10.95
C PRO A 162 -20.00 -27.68 -11.69
N LYS A 163 -19.03 -28.53 -12.04
CA LYS A 163 -17.92 -28.27 -12.97
C LYS A 163 -18.42 -27.71 -14.31
N GLU A 164 -17.74 -26.72 -14.84
CA GLU A 164 -17.53 -26.62 -16.29
C GLU A 164 -16.06 -26.33 -16.60
N GLU A 165 -15.56 -27.15 -17.52
CA GLU A 165 -14.22 -27.17 -18.08
C GLU A 165 -13.95 -25.94 -18.95
N GLU A 166 -12.66 -25.68 -19.11
CA GLU A 166 -12.05 -24.70 -20.00
C GLU A 166 -12.61 -24.77 -21.44
N LYS A 167 -13.36 -23.74 -21.87
CA LYS A 167 -13.24 -23.05 -23.18
C LYS A 167 -14.30 -21.96 -23.39
N ALA A 168 -13.87 -20.96 -24.15
CA ALA A 168 -14.62 -19.89 -24.82
C ALA A 168 -14.64 -18.51 -24.12
N GLN A 169 -14.19 -17.52 -24.88
CA GLN A 169 -14.26 -16.09 -24.59
C GLN A 169 -15.69 -15.71 -24.14
N PRO A 170 -15.88 -14.89 -23.08
CA PRO A 170 -17.19 -14.35 -22.83
C PRO A 170 -17.38 -13.11 -23.72
N GLU A 171 -18.28 -13.26 -24.69
CA GLU A 171 -19.06 -12.17 -25.26
C GLU A 171 -19.64 -11.27 -24.14
N PRO A 172 -19.87 -9.98 -24.43
CA PRO A 172 -20.20 -9.00 -23.40
C PRO A 172 -21.56 -9.33 -22.77
N THR A 173 -21.54 -9.62 -21.47
CA THR A 173 -22.75 -9.78 -20.65
C THR A 173 -23.61 -8.52 -20.76
N LYS A 174 -24.72 -8.62 -21.51
CA LYS A 174 -25.82 -7.66 -21.50
C LYS A 174 -26.49 -7.69 -20.12
N ILE A 175 -26.29 -6.64 -19.33
CA ILE A 175 -27.09 -6.40 -18.13
C ILE A 175 -28.42 -5.77 -18.57
N VAL A 176 -29.51 -6.51 -18.41
CA VAL A 176 -30.89 -5.98 -18.49
C VAL A 176 -31.39 -5.77 -17.07
N GLY A 177 -31.61 -4.50 -16.68
CA GLY A 177 -32.21 -4.12 -15.40
C GLY A 177 -31.67 -2.78 -14.88
N LYS A 178 -32.56 -1.84 -14.56
CA LYS A 178 -32.19 -0.51 -14.02
C LYS A 178 -31.39 -0.65 -12.72
N SER A 179 -30.10 -0.34 -12.72
CA SER A 179 -29.51 0.45 -11.64
C SER A 179 -28.21 1.08 -12.11
N ASN A 180 -28.07 2.39 -11.90
CA ASN A 180 -26.81 3.13 -11.97
C ASN A 180 -26.02 2.75 -10.70
N PRO A 181 -25.07 1.80 -10.74
CA PRO A 181 -24.49 1.23 -9.52
C PRO A 181 -23.58 2.24 -8.81
N PHE A 182 -23.02 3.19 -9.57
CA PHE A 182 -22.32 4.35 -9.02
C PHE A 182 -23.27 5.39 -8.42
N LYS A 183 -24.59 5.30 -8.63
CA LYS A 183 -25.58 6.32 -8.25
C LYS A 183 -25.12 7.74 -8.62
N SER A 184 -24.41 7.88 -9.75
CA SER A 184 -23.80 9.14 -10.15
C SER A 184 -24.84 10.24 -10.32
N VAL A 185 -24.62 11.38 -9.67
CA VAL A 185 -25.46 12.60 -9.78
C VAL A 185 -24.81 13.71 -10.61
N LEU A 186 -23.68 13.41 -11.27
CA LEU A 186 -22.91 14.35 -12.08
C LEU A 186 -23.73 14.90 -13.28
N THR A 187 -23.75 16.22 -13.43
CA THR A 187 -24.38 16.89 -14.59
C THR A 187 -23.50 16.80 -15.84
N THR A 188 -24.06 17.08 -17.02
CA THR A 188 -23.29 17.12 -18.28
C THR A 188 -22.12 18.11 -18.24
N GLN A 189 -22.27 19.23 -17.54
CA GLN A 189 -21.18 20.22 -17.39
C GLN A 189 -20.08 19.69 -16.44
N GLN A 190 -20.47 19.08 -15.32
CA GLN A 190 -19.54 18.45 -14.39
C GLN A 190 -18.79 17.27 -15.01
N ILE A 191 -19.44 16.48 -15.87
CA ILE A 191 -18.78 15.43 -16.66
C ILE A 191 -17.72 16.00 -17.60
N LYS A 192 -17.99 17.14 -18.28
CA LYS A 192 -16.98 17.78 -19.14
C LYS A 192 -15.74 18.22 -18.34
N LEU A 193 -15.95 18.85 -17.19
CA LEU A 193 -14.87 19.26 -16.29
C LEU A 193 -14.06 18.05 -15.78
N LEU A 194 -14.72 16.94 -15.44
CA LEU A 194 -14.03 15.72 -15.02
C LEU A 194 -13.23 15.07 -16.15
N VAL A 195 -13.72 15.13 -17.39
CA VAL A 195 -12.97 14.65 -18.55
C VAL A 195 -11.66 15.43 -18.71
N GLU A 196 -11.70 16.75 -18.60
CA GLU A 196 -10.49 17.59 -18.63
C GLU A 196 -9.53 17.18 -17.52
N CYS A 197 -10.03 17.05 -16.28
CA CYS A 197 -9.25 16.59 -15.13
C CYS A 197 -8.57 15.24 -15.37
N ILE A 198 -9.32 14.24 -15.85
CA ILE A 198 -8.84 12.87 -16.06
C ILE A 198 -7.74 12.83 -17.12
N ASN A 199 -7.90 13.62 -18.18
CA ASN A 199 -6.95 13.69 -19.28
C ASN A 199 -5.69 14.49 -18.89
N GLU A 200 -5.83 15.62 -18.19
CA GLU A 200 -4.71 16.45 -17.70
C GLU A 200 -3.87 15.69 -16.65
N ALA A 201 -4.53 14.97 -15.74
CA ALA A 201 -3.84 14.16 -14.73
C ALA A 201 -3.34 12.79 -15.27
N HIS A 202 -3.60 12.48 -16.55
CA HIS A 202 -3.21 11.22 -17.20
C HIS A 202 -3.57 9.96 -16.38
N ILE A 203 -4.81 9.91 -15.87
CA ILE A 203 -5.27 8.81 -14.99
C ILE A 203 -5.40 7.49 -15.75
N PHE A 204 -5.84 7.56 -17.01
CA PHE A 204 -5.93 6.41 -17.92
C PHE A 204 -4.89 6.51 -19.02
N THR A 205 -4.59 5.37 -19.65
CA THR A 205 -3.64 5.31 -20.78
C THR A 205 -4.22 5.83 -22.08
N THR A 206 -5.52 6.11 -22.13
CA THR A 206 -6.23 6.63 -23.30
C THR A 206 -6.91 7.95 -22.97
N THR A 207 -7.11 8.78 -23.98
CA THR A 207 -7.88 10.02 -23.84
C THR A 207 -9.36 9.70 -23.64
N ILE A 208 -9.93 10.20 -22.55
CA ILE A 208 -11.34 10.02 -22.21
C ILE A 208 -12.18 11.12 -22.87
N THR A 209 -13.37 10.74 -23.34
CA THR A 209 -14.37 11.68 -23.86
C THR A 209 -15.55 11.76 -22.90
N PRO A 210 -16.41 12.80 -22.97
CA PRO A 210 -17.61 12.91 -22.13
C PRO A 210 -18.52 11.68 -22.23
N LYS A 211 -18.66 11.11 -23.44
CA LYS A 211 -19.43 9.89 -23.66
C LYS A 211 -18.83 8.69 -22.92
N ILE A 212 -17.52 8.47 -23.06
CA ILE A 212 -16.80 7.38 -22.38
C ILE A 212 -16.97 7.50 -20.86
N LEU A 213 -16.82 8.70 -20.30
CA LEU A 213 -16.96 8.91 -18.85
C LEU A 213 -18.40 8.74 -18.36
N SER A 214 -19.39 9.22 -19.11
CA SER A 214 -20.80 8.97 -18.80
C SER A 214 -21.15 7.49 -18.86
N ASP A 215 -20.68 6.78 -19.88
CA ASP A 215 -20.90 5.34 -20.02
C ASP A 215 -20.17 4.54 -18.92
N PHE A 216 -19.00 4.99 -18.47
CA PHE A 216 -18.28 4.44 -17.32
C PHE A 216 -19.12 4.53 -16.04
N PHE A 217 -19.61 5.73 -15.69
CA PHE A 217 -20.45 5.90 -14.49
C PHE A 217 -21.82 5.23 -14.63
N ALA A 218 -22.33 5.05 -15.84
CA ALA A 218 -23.55 4.28 -16.10
C ALA A 218 -23.32 2.76 -16.10
N CYS A 219 -22.07 2.28 -15.99
CA CYS A 219 -21.70 0.87 -16.19
C CYS A 219 -22.16 0.31 -17.55
N LYS A 220 -22.14 1.13 -18.60
CA LYS A 220 -22.53 0.80 -19.98
C LYS A 220 -21.36 0.92 -20.97
N LEU A 221 -20.14 0.99 -20.46
CA LEU A 221 -18.96 1.15 -21.28
C LEU A 221 -18.77 -0.09 -22.17
N ASN A 222 -18.76 0.11 -23.49
CA ASN A 222 -18.41 -0.93 -24.45
C ASN A 222 -16.88 -1.05 -24.52
N GLY A 223 -16.30 -1.74 -23.55
CA GLY A 223 -14.86 -1.92 -23.41
C GLY A 223 -14.39 -1.65 -21.98
N VAL A 224 -13.08 -1.65 -21.80
CA VAL A 224 -12.44 -1.53 -20.48
C VAL A 224 -11.38 -0.42 -20.53
N LEU A 225 -11.34 0.42 -19.51
CA LEU A 225 -10.30 1.44 -19.41
C LEU A 225 -9.04 0.85 -18.78
N LYS A 226 -7.86 1.20 -19.29
CA LYS A 226 -6.60 0.81 -18.66
C LYS A 226 -6.07 1.95 -17.82
N SER A 227 -5.92 1.71 -16.51
CA SER A 227 -5.38 2.72 -15.61
C SER A 227 -3.89 2.92 -15.89
N ASN A 228 -3.47 4.18 -16.00
CA ASN A 228 -2.07 4.55 -16.05
C ASN A 228 -1.50 4.73 -14.63
N ASN A 229 -2.31 5.21 -13.69
CA ASN A 229 -1.96 5.39 -12.29
C ASN A 229 -3.14 5.01 -11.37
N ASN A 230 -3.07 3.82 -10.77
CA ASN A 230 -4.11 3.30 -9.89
C ASN A 230 -4.33 4.18 -8.66
N ARG A 231 -3.28 4.84 -8.15
CA ARG A 231 -3.38 5.74 -6.98
C ARG A 231 -4.11 7.03 -7.33
N LEU A 232 -3.85 7.63 -8.50
CA LEU A 232 -4.60 8.80 -8.96
C LEU A 232 -6.06 8.47 -9.25
N LEU A 233 -6.32 7.31 -9.86
CA LEU A 233 -7.69 6.82 -10.05
C LEU A 233 -8.41 6.67 -8.70
N ALA A 234 -7.77 6.01 -7.74
CA ALA A 234 -8.33 5.82 -6.40
C ALA A 234 -8.57 7.16 -5.68
N TYR A 235 -7.66 8.14 -5.82
CA TYR A 235 -7.84 9.47 -5.26
C TYR A 235 -9.03 10.20 -5.86
N LEU A 236 -9.16 10.21 -7.20
CA LEU A 236 -10.29 10.85 -7.87
C LEU A 236 -11.62 10.23 -7.41
N MET A 237 -11.73 8.90 -7.41
CA MET A 237 -12.96 8.21 -7.03
C MET A 237 -13.28 8.42 -5.54
N MET A 238 -12.27 8.45 -4.68
CA MET A 238 -12.43 8.79 -3.27
C MET A 238 -12.97 10.22 -3.10
N GLN A 239 -12.39 11.22 -3.78
CA GLN A 239 -12.86 12.61 -3.71
C GLN A 239 -14.32 12.74 -4.19
N LEU A 240 -14.66 12.14 -5.33
CA LEU A 240 -16.03 12.14 -5.84
C LEU A 240 -17.02 11.49 -4.87
N SER A 241 -16.61 10.42 -4.20
CA SER A 241 -17.44 9.76 -3.19
C SER A 241 -17.58 10.60 -1.92
N CYS A 242 -16.51 11.22 -1.42
CA CYS A 242 -16.54 12.11 -0.25
C CYS A 242 -17.49 13.30 -0.42
N TYR A 243 -17.63 13.79 -1.65
CA TYR A 243 -18.56 14.87 -2.00
C TYR A 243 -19.92 14.37 -2.50
N ASN A 244 -20.23 13.08 -2.33
CA ASN A 244 -21.50 12.44 -2.68
C ASN A 244 -21.88 12.53 -4.17
N TYR A 245 -20.91 12.71 -5.07
CA TYR A 245 -21.16 12.65 -6.52
C TYR A 245 -21.38 11.22 -7.01
N ILE A 246 -20.80 10.24 -6.31
CA ILE A 246 -20.93 8.80 -6.57
C ILE A 246 -21.11 8.02 -5.27
N ALA A 247 -21.56 6.77 -5.38
CA ALA A 247 -21.76 5.84 -4.28
C ALA A 247 -20.45 5.56 -3.51
N TYR A 248 -20.60 5.31 -2.21
CA TYR A 248 -19.49 4.97 -1.33
C TYR A 248 -18.78 3.66 -1.72
N GLU A 249 -19.55 2.69 -2.20
CA GLU A 249 -19.08 1.35 -2.59
C GLU A 249 -18.47 1.30 -4.01
N TRP A 250 -17.99 2.44 -4.52
CA TRP A 250 -17.47 2.58 -5.89
C TRP A 250 -16.37 1.56 -6.24
N GLN A 251 -15.58 1.12 -5.25
CA GLN A 251 -14.54 0.09 -5.44
C GLN A 251 -15.15 -1.25 -5.85
N SER A 252 -16.23 -1.66 -5.19
CA SER A 252 -16.99 -2.87 -5.52
C SER A 252 -17.67 -2.73 -6.88
N VAL A 253 -18.16 -1.54 -7.22
CA VAL A 253 -18.77 -1.26 -8.54
C VAL A 253 -17.76 -1.47 -9.67
N ILE A 254 -16.54 -0.92 -9.54
CA ILE A 254 -15.49 -1.10 -10.55
C ILE A 254 -15.10 -2.57 -10.69
N ALA A 255 -14.90 -3.26 -9.56
CA ALA A 255 -14.43 -4.65 -9.55
C ALA A 255 -15.49 -5.61 -10.12
N ASN A 256 -16.75 -5.50 -9.68
CA ASN A 256 -17.82 -6.39 -10.10
C ASN A 256 -18.18 -6.21 -11.58
N ASN A 257 -18.12 -4.98 -12.09
CA ASN A 257 -18.40 -4.67 -13.49
C ASN A 257 -17.15 -4.72 -14.38
N LYS A 258 -15.99 -5.09 -13.83
CA LYS A 258 -14.73 -5.26 -14.58
C LYS A 258 -14.37 -4.04 -15.44
N LEU A 259 -14.55 -2.82 -14.90
CA LEU A 259 -14.48 -1.58 -15.68
C LEU A 259 -13.06 -1.08 -15.96
N VAL A 260 -12.07 -1.52 -15.18
CA VAL A 260 -10.69 -1.02 -15.26
C VAL A 260 -9.65 -2.14 -15.21
N LEU A 261 -8.65 -2.08 -16.10
CA LEU A 261 -7.44 -2.90 -16.09
C LEU A 261 -6.27 -2.19 -15.40
N ALA A 262 -5.45 -2.96 -14.71
CA ALA A 262 -4.15 -2.53 -14.20
C ALA A 262 -3.13 -2.34 -15.33
N LYS A 263 -2.22 -1.37 -15.19
CA LYS A 263 -1.18 -1.07 -16.19
C LYS A 263 -0.27 -2.25 -16.53
N ILE A 264 0.21 -2.96 -15.50
CA ILE A 264 1.35 -3.89 -15.60
C ILE A 264 0.93 -5.31 -16.02
N LYS A 265 -0.26 -5.76 -15.60
CA LYS A 265 -0.65 -7.17 -15.72
C LYS A 265 -1.81 -7.45 -16.69
N ASP A 266 -2.39 -6.41 -17.30
CA ASP A 266 -3.64 -6.51 -18.09
C ASP A 266 -4.73 -7.34 -17.38
N LYS A 267 -4.71 -7.29 -16.05
CA LYS A 267 -5.71 -7.89 -15.16
C LYS A 267 -6.68 -6.80 -14.70
N TYR A 268 -7.93 -7.18 -14.50
CA TYR A 268 -8.94 -6.31 -13.90
C TYR A 268 -8.51 -5.90 -12.49
N LEU A 269 -8.72 -4.62 -12.16
CA LEU A 269 -8.54 -4.14 -10.80
C LEU A 269 -9.58 -4.79 -9.90
N THR A 270 -9.11 -5.48 -8.86
CA THR A 270 -9.95 -6.08 -7.85
C THR A 270 -10.36 -5.03 -6.80
N ARG A 271 -11.36 -5.38 -5.98
CA ARG A 271 -11.74 -4.56 -4.83
C ARG A 271 -10.55 -4.34 -3.89
N SER A 272 -9.72 -5.36 -3.69
CA SER A 272 -8.51 -5.29 -2.87
C SER A 272 -7.49 -4.32 -3.45
N ASP A 273 -7.22 -4.37 -4.77
CA ASP A 273 -6.28 -3.45 -5.43
C ASP A 273 -6.70 -1.98 -5.26
N LEU A 274 -8.01 -1.72 -5.42
CA LEU A 274 -8.58 -0.39 -5.27
C LEU A 274 -8.59 0.06 -3.80
N SER A 275 -8.86 -0.85 -2.86
CA SER A 275 -8.77 -0.58 -1.42
C SER A 275 -7.35 -0.20 -1.02
N SER A 276 -6.37 -1.01 -1.40
CA SER A 276 -4.95 -0.72 -1.14
C SER A 276 -4.53 0.62 -1.74
N ALA A 277 -4.98 0.93 -2.97
CA ALA A 277 -4.71 2.22 -3.60
C ALA A 277 -5.37 3.39 -2.84
N THR A 278 -6.61 3.25 -2.39
CA THR A 278 -7.32 4.28 -1.61
C THR A 278 -6.69 4.50 -0.24
N ASP A 279 -6.33 3.43 0.47
CA ASP A 279 -5.70 3.54 1.79
C ASP A 279 -4.31 4.15 1.71
N ASN A 280 -3.56 3.84 0.65
CA ASN A 280 -2.28 4.49 0.38
C ASN A 280 -2.45 6.01 0.16
N VAL A 281 -3.48 6.39 -0.59
CA VAL A 281 -3.79 7.79 -0.92
C VAL A 281 -4.24 8.62 0.30
N LYS A 282 -4.93 8.01 1.27
CA LYS A 282 -5.28 8.68 2.54
C LYS A 282 -4.05 9.09 3.35
N CYS A 283 -2.93 8.39 3.18
CA CYS A 283 -1.68 8.66 3.89
C CYS A 283 -0.72 9.52 3.08
N ILE A 284 -0.62 9.30 1.76
CA ILE A 284 0.29 10.01 0.86
C ILE A 284 -0.44 10.36 -0.42
N TYR A 285 -0.57 11.66 -0.66
CA TYR A 285 -1.14 12.17 -1.89
C TYR A 285 -0.35 11.69 -3.12
N PRO A 286 -1.03 11.14 -4.15
CA PRO A 286 -0.34 10.69 -5.35
C PRO A 286 0.19 11.89 -6.13
N LYS A 287 1.38 11.77 -6.73
CA LYS A 287 1.93 12.81 -7.62
C LYS A 287 0.91 13.18 -8.71
N GLY A 288 0.54 14.45 -8.81
CA GLY A 288 -0.52 14.95 -9.72
C GLY A 288 -1.90 15.11 -9.07
N TYR A 289 -2.03 14.87 -7.75
CA TYR A 289 -3.28 15.09 -7.00
C TYR A 289 -3.73 16.55 -7.02
N GLU A 290 -2.81 17.50 -7.16
CA GLU A 290 -3.08 18.94 -7.18
C GLU A 290 -3.99 19.33 -8.34
N ILE A 291 -3.86 18.61 -9.47
CA ILE A 291 -4.74 18.76 -10.63
C ILE A 291 -6.16 18.32 -10.25
N ILE A 292 -6.30 17.16 -9.60
CA ILE A 292 -7.59 16.65 -9.13
C ILE A 292 -8.22 17.64 -8.15
N ASP A 293 -7.47 18.14 -7.16
CA ASP A 293 -7.97 19.12 -6.18
C ASP A 293 -8.44 20.42 -6.83
N LYS A 294 -7.72 20.92 -7.84
CA LYS A 294 -8.10 22.11 -8.62
C LYS A 294 -9.45 21.92 -9.30
N TYR A 295 -9.70 20.75 -9.90
CA TYR A 295 -10.95 20.45 -10.58
C TYR A 295 -12.10 20.12 -9.63
N ILE A 296 -11.84 19.41 -8.53
CA ILE A 296 -12.85 19.14 -7.47
C ILE A 296 -13.36 20.46 -6.87
N LYS A 297 -12.48 21.44 -6.63
CA LYS A 297 -12.89 22.78 -6.18
C LYS A 297 -13.77 23.53 -7.20
N GLN A 298 -13.60 23.28 -8.50
CA GLN A 298 -14.45 23.87 -9.54
C GLN A 298 -15.81 23.16 -9.61
N LEU A 299 -15.83 21.84 -9.44
CA LEU A 299 -17.07 21.04 -9.39
C LEU A 299 -17.99 21.43 -8.23
N GLN A 300 -17.42 21.93 -7.13
CA GLN A 300 -18.19 22.43 -5.99
C GLN A 300 -18.78 23.83 -6.20
N LYS A 301 -18.25 24.60 -7.15
CA LYS A 301 -18.69 25.97 -7.43
C LYS A 301 -19.80 26.06 -8.49
N GLY A 302 -20.09 24.97 -9.19
CA GLY A 302 -21.11 24.88 -10.24
C GLY A 302 -22.15 23.82 -9.92
#